data_AF-A0A4Q3T2X6-F1
#
_entry.id   AF-A0A4Q3T2X6-F1
#
_cell.length_a   1.000
_cell.length_b   1.000
_cell.length_c   1.000
_cell.angle_alpha   90.00
_cell.angle_beta   90.00
_cell.angle_gamma   90.00
#
_symmetry.space_group_name_H-M   'P 1'
#
loop_
_entity.id
_entity.type
_entity.pdbx_description
1 polymer ?
#
loop_
_entity_poly.entity_id
_entity_poly.type
_entity_poly.pdbx_seq_one_letter_code
_entity_poly.pdbx_strand_id
1 'polypeptide(L)'
;MALPTQPVTCRFYDQAGNPVAFAEGSFHLDRRELFDGVIAPEKVDFKADADGVVVLSMFPNELGTQGSQYRVRAINPDTGSKFLDAMCVVPDSPSNLHEILLLQPFPTVDAAEQAVIIVQGALAAVTAQVGFASNFANSAGESAQASGDALEATVQQAGFAEDSAADANASAGRAEAAASAFTHRGTWAPATLYTKNNVVVVSSGLHRGCSFSALSTHVSSGGFEADLVTKWGLVAEKGDQGDPGPANVLTVGSVTTGEPGTAASAVVTGISPNQTLDLTIPRGQPGANGTGFGDMIAANNLSELTDPAVARTNLGLNLVNNTPDASKPIST
;
A
#
# COMPACT_ATOMS: atom_id res chain seq x y z
N MET A 1 15.70 -18.38 74.09
CA MET A 1 15.20 -19.45 73.20
C MET A 1 16.35 -19.93 72.33
N ALA A 2 16.43 -21.22 72.00
CA ALA A 2 17.40 -21.73 71.03
C ALA A 2 16.92 -21.36 69.62
N LEU A 3 17.85 -20.96 68.74
CA LEU A 3 17.53 -20.73 67.33
C LEU A 3 17.13 -22.06 66.67
N PRO A 4 16.04 -22.11 65.91
CA PRO A 4 15.72 -23.29 65.11
C PRO A 4 16.80 -23.47 64.04
N THR A 5 17.31 -24.69 63.90
CA THR A 5 18.30 -25.03 62.88
C THR A 5 17.85 -26.24 62.10
N GLN A 6 18.00 -26.20 60.78
CA GLN A 6 17.74 -27.33 59.89
C GLN A 6 19.07 -27.94 59.42
N PRO A 7 19.14 -29.28 59.28
CA PRO A 7 20.33 -29.94 58.76
C PRO A 7 20.44 -29.74 57.25
N VAL A 8 21.55 -29.13 56.82
CA VAL A 8 21.92 -29.00 55.40
C VAL A 8 23.06 -29.96 55.11
N THR A 9 22.83 -30.89 54.18
CA THR A 9 23.85 -31.85 53.74
C THR A 9 24.63 -31.28 52.57
N CYS A 10 25.92 -31.02 52.77
CA CYS A 10 26.82 -30.57 51.72
C CYS A 10 27.71 -31.73 51.26
N ARG A 11 27.70 -32.01 49.95
CA ARG A 11 28.61 -32.96 49.31
C ARG A 11 29.41 -32.22 48.26
N PHE A 12 30.74 -32.29 48.35
CA PHE A 12 31.62 -31.57 47.45
C PHE A 12 32.30 -32.52 46.47
N TYR A 13 32.19 -32.20 45.18
CA TYR A 13 32.80 -32.95 44.09
C TYR A 13 33.74 -32.06 43.29
N ASP A 14 34.82 -32.64 42.74
CA ASP A 14 35.69 -31.98 41.78
C ASP A 14 35.09 -31.98 40.36
N GLN A 15 35.79 -31.37 39.40
CA GLN A 15 35.36 -31.33 37.99
C GLN A 15 35.37 -32.73 37.31
N ALA A 16 35.99 -33.72 37.92
CA ALA A 16 36.02 -35.11 37.46
C ALA A 16 34.97 -35.99 38.16
N GLY A 17 34.17 -35.43 39.07
CA GLY A 17 33.13 -36.14 39.82
C GLY A 17 33.63 -36.91 41.04
N ASN A 18 34.89 -36.76 41.45
CA ASN A 18 35.43 -37.38 42.65
C ASN A 18 35.09 -36.55 43.90
N PRO A 19 34.86 -37.18 45.07
CA PRO A 19 34.64 -36.44 46.31
C PRO A 19 35.90 -35.65 46.72
N VAL A 20 35.71 -34.40 47.16
CA VAL A 20 36.79 -33.55 47.68
C VAL A 20 36.94 -33.79 49.17
N ALA A 21 37.86 -34.69 49.55
CA ALA A 21 38.15 -35.00 50.94
C ALA A 21 38.57 -33.74 51.72
N PHE A 22 38.06 -33.60 52.95
CA PHE A 22 38.42 -32.51 53.86
C PHE A 22 38.16 -31.08 53.34
N ALA A 23 37.27 -30.92 52.36
CA ALA A 23 36.86 -29.61 51.85
C ALA A 23 36.53 -28.65 53.00
N GLU A 24 37.11 -27.46 52.94
CA GLU A 24 36.93 -26.43 53.97
C GLU A 24 36.27 -25.19 53.38
N GLY A 25 35.51 -24.48 54.20
CA GLY A 25 34.76 -23.34 53.70
C GLY A 25 33.93 -22.64 54.76
N SER A 26 33.15 -21.69 54.27
CA SER A 26 32.24 -20.93 55.11
C SER A 26 30.94 -20.63 54.36
N PHE A 27 29.84 -20.70 55.11
CA PHE A 27 28.59 -20.06 54.74
C PHE A 27 28.56 -18.70 55.42
N HIS A 28 28.36 -17.65 54.64
CA HIS A 28 28.24 -16.29 55.15
C HIS A 28 26.92 -15.68 54.74
N LEU A 29 26.17 -15.20 55.70
CA LEU A 29 24.90 -14.54 55.46
C LEU A 29 25.16 -13.19 54.77
N ASP A 30 24.44 -12.90 53.68
CA ASP A 30 24.61 -11.64 52.93
C ASP A 30 24.17 -10.40 53.73
N ARG A 31 23.25 -10.61 54.68
CA ARG A 31 22.69 -9.61 55.58
C ARG A 31 22.38 -10.23 56.92
N ARG A 32 22.50 -9.46 58.00
CA ARG A 32 22.14 -9.89 59.35
C ARG A 32 20.66 -10.30 59.41
N GLU A 33 20.40 -11.50 59.92
CA GLU A 33 19.04 -12.04 60.06
C GLU A 33 18.59 -12.07 61.52
N LEU A 34 17.29 -11.82 61.72
CA LEU A 34 16.66 -11.77 63.04
C LEU A 34 15.50 -12.77 63.11
N PHE A 35 15.50 -13.56 64.18
CA PHE A 35 14.42 -14.46 64.56
C PHE A 35 14.05 -14.23 66.02
N ASP A 36 12.84 -13.77 66.28
CA ASP A 36 12.28 -13.55 67.64
C ASP A 36 13.24 -12.79 68.60
N GLY A 37 13.89 -11.73 68.08
CA GLY A 37 14.83 -10.90 68.82
C GLY A 37 16.25 -11.47 69.00
N VAL A 38 16.51 -12.70 68.52
CA VAL A 38 17.83 -13.34 68.51
C VAL A 38 18.45 -13.23 67.11
N ILE A 39 19.75 -12.95 67.07
CA ILE A 39 20.50 -12.78 65.81
C ILE A 39 21.05 -14.13 65.36
N ALA A 40 20.77 -14.50 64.11
CA ALA A 40 21.29 -15.73 63.51
C ALA A 40 22.82 -15.66 63.30
N PRO A 41 23.54 -16.80 63.33
CA PRO A 41 24.96 -16.85 63.04
C PRO A 41 25.27 -16.33 61.62
N GLU A 42 26.02 -15.25 61.53
CA GLU A 42 26.38 -14.62 60.25
C GLU A 42 27.41 -15.44 59.46
N LYS A 43 28.20 -16.27 60.15
CA LYS A 43 29.22 -17.11 59.54
C LYS A 43 29.19 -18.50 60.18
N VAL A 44 29.12 -19.53 59.34
CA VAL A 44 29.24 -20.93 59.73
C VAL A 44 30.40 -21.52 58.96
N ASP A 45 31.50 -21.78 59.65
CA ASP A 45 32.68 -22.45 59.11
C ASP A 45 32.49 -23.97 59.15
N PHE A 46 33.00 -24.68 58.15
CA PHE A 46 32.90 -26.13 58.07
C PHE A 46 34.19 -26.78 57.55
N LYS A 47 34.35 -28.05 57.93
CA LYS A 47 35.34 -28.96 57.37
C LYS A 47 34.66 -30.30 57.09
N ALA A 48 34.72 -30.74 55.84
CA ALA A 48 34.14 -32.02 55.42
C ALA A 48 34.97 -33.21 55.93
N ASP A 49 34.37 -34.39 55.90
CA ASP A 49 35.04 -35.65 56.19
C ASP A 49 35.89 -36.16 55.00
N ALA A 50 36.42 -37.37 55.11
CA ALA A 50 37.21 -38.00 54.06
C ALA A 50 36.42 -38.30 52.77
N ASP A 51 35.09 -38.35 52.86
CA ASP A 51 34.19 -38.56 51.72
C ASP A 51 33.68 -37.23 51.12
N GLY A 52 34.19 -36.08 51.59
CA GLY A 52 33.80 -34.75 51.12
C GLY A 52 32.38 -34.36 51.53
N VAL A 53 31.84 -34.96 52.60
CA VAL A 53 30.51 -34.71 53.13
C VAL A 53 30.58 -33.94 54.45
N VAL A 54 29.65 -33.01 54.65
CA VAL A 54 29.40 -32.38 55.95
C VAL A 54 27.92 -32.11 56.13
N VAL A 55 27.41 -32.29 57.34
CA VAL A 55 26.05 -31.90 57.72
C VAL A 55 26.13 -30.73 58.67
N LEU A 56 25.56 -29.60 58.26
CA LEU A 56 25.59 -28.35 59.02
C LEU A 56 24.21 -28.02 59.57
N SER A 57 24.15 -27.60 60.84
CA SER A 57 22.92 -27.07 61.44
C SER A 57 22.81 -25.59 61.09
N MET A 58 22.04 -25.26 60.05
CA MET A 58 21.90 -23.90 59.52
C MET A 58 20.57 -23.29 59.92
N PHE A 59 20.53 -21.97 60.12
CA PHE A 59 19.28 -21.26 60.33
C PHE A 59 18.48 -21.17 59.01
N PRO A 60 17.21 -21.58 58.98
CA PRO A 60 16.35 -21.45 57.79
C PRO A 60 16.07 -19.99 57.45
N ASN A 61 16.43 -19.57 56.25
CA ASN A 61 16.19 -18.20 55.78
C ASN A 61 14.68 -17.87 55.71
N GLU A 62 13.82 -18.87 55.50
CA GLU A 62 12.35 -18.71 55.49
C GLU A 62 11.75 -18.30 56.83
N LEU A 63 12.40 -18.65 57.94
CA LEU A 63 12.00 -18.22 59.28
C LEU A 63 12.54 -16.82 59.62
N GLY A 64 13.43 -16.29 58.79
CA GLY A 64 13.99 -14.95 58.90
C GLY A 64 12.97 -13.85 58.58
N THR A 65 13.22 -12.65 59.08
CA THR A 65 12.40 -11.45 58.84
C THR A 65 13.02 -10.48 57.84
N GLN A 66 14.29 -10.66 57.50
CA GLN A 66 15.08 -9.75 56.66
C GLN A 66 15.29 -10.27 55.22
N GLY A 67 14.92 -11.52 54.93
CA GLY A 67 15.04 -12.12 53.59
C GLY A 67 16.49 -12.36 53.17
N SER A 68 17.34 -12.77 54.11
CA SER A 68 18.76 -13.07 53.87
C SER A 68 18.99 -14.31 53.01
N GLN A 69 20.19 -14.40 52.43
CA GLN A 69 20.70 -15.57 51.72
C GLN A 69 22.11 -15.93 52.21
N TYR A 70 22.51 -17.19 52.07
CA TYR A 70 23.88 -17.59 52.38
C TYR A 70 24.75 -17.57 51.12
N ARG A 71 25.93 -16.97 51.24
CA ARG A 71 27.07 -17.15 50.34
C ARG A 71 27.89 -18.34 50.79
N VAL A 72 27.87 -19.41 50.02
CA VAL A 72 28.73 -20.56 50.25
C VAL A 72 30.06 -20.35 49.52
N ARG A 73 31.17 -20.48 50.25
CA ARG A 73 32.52 -20.51 49.68
C ARG A 73 33.25 -21.76 50.15
N ALA A 74 33.63 -22.62 49.21
CA ALA A 74 34.39 -23.84 49.48
C ALA A 74 35.73 -23.84 48.75
N ILE A 75 36.76 -24.33 49.46
CA ILE A 75 38.15 -24.40 49.03
C ILE A 75 38.60 -25.86 49.12
N ASN A 76 39.33 -26.31 48.10
CA ASN A 76 39.95 -27.61 48.12
C ASN A 76 41.27 -27.52 48.90
N PRO A 77 41.44 -28.29 50.00
CA PRO A 77 42.61 -28.18 50.88
C PRO A 77 43.92 -28.60 50.19
N ASP A 78 43.86 -29.50 49.20
CA ASP A 78 45.05 -30.02 48.50
C ASP A 78 45.63 -29.01 47.51
N THR A 79 44.77 -28.16 46.93
CA THR A 79 45.15 -27.20 45.88
C THR A 79 45.10 -25.75 46.34
N GLY A 80 44.48 -25.46 47.48
CA GLY A 80 44.18 -24.10 47.96
C GLY A 80 43.21 -23.32 47.07
N SER A 81 42.65 -23.95 46.03
CA SER A 81 41.81 -23.31 45.04
C SER A 81 40.34 -23.31 45.46
N LYS A 82 39.65 -22.18 45.22
CA LYS A 82 38.19 -22.07 45.38
C LYS A 82 37.50 -22.83 44.26
N PHE A 83 36.57 -23.71 44.59
CA PHE A 83 35.80 -24.47 43.59
C PHE A 83 34.28 -24.22 43.67
N LEU A 84 33.81 -23.55 44.72
CA LEU A 84 32.41 -23.15 44.88
C LEU A 84 32.32 -21.73 45.45
N ASP A 85 31.60 -20.85 44.77
CA ASP A 85 31.18 -19.53 45.26
C ASP A 85 29.78 -19.22 44.70
N ALA A 86 28.75 -19.42 45.52
CA ALA A 86 27.36 -19.32 45.08
C ALA A 86 26.43 -18.82 46.20
N MET A 87 25.25 -18.34 45.81
CA MET A 87 24.17 -17.98 46.73
C MET A 87 23.26 -19.19 46.96
N CYS A 88 22.72 -19.35 48.16
CA CYS A 88 21.71 -20.35 48.46
C CYS A 88 20.73 -19.86 49.54
N VAL A 89 19.52 -20.41 49.52
CA VAL A 89 18.46 -20.14 50.50
C VAL A 89 18.14 -21.44 51.22
N VAL A 90 18.30 -21.48 52.54
CA VAL A 90 17.99 -22.65 53.37
C VAL A 90 16.50 -22.64 53.72
N PRO A 91 15.70 -23.64 53.31
CA PRO A 91 14.28 -23.73 53.66
C PRO A 91 14.07 -24.26 55.09
N ASP A 92 12.84 -24.18 55.61
CA ASP A 92 12.48 -24.77 56.92
C ASP A 92 12.29 -26.30 56.87
N SER A 93 13.21 -27.00 56.19
CA SER A 93 13.25 -28.45 56.11
C SER A 93 14.66 -28.98 55.80
N PRO A 94 15.00 -30.22 56.18
CA PRO A 94 16.26 -30.87 55.79
C PRO A 94 16.49 -30.82 54.28
N SER A 95 17.66 -30.33 53.84
CA SER A 95 17.93 -30.06 52.42
C SER A 95 19.37 -30.41 52.02
N ASN A 96 19.60 -30.73 50.75
CA ASN A 96 20.96 -30.87 50.21
C ASN A 96 21.45 -29.56 49.60
N LEU A 97 22.74 -29.26 49.75
CA LEU A 97 23.34 -28.03 49.22
C LEU A 97 23.05 -27.87 47.72
N HIS A 98 23.23 -28.92 46.91
CA HIS A 98 23.00 -28.88 45.47
C HIS A 98 21.58 -28.46 45.08
N GLU A 99 20.58 -28.77 45.91
CA GLU A 99 19.17 -28.47 45.63
C GLU A 99 18.82 -27.01 45.95
N ILE A 100 19.55 -26.38 46.87
CA ILE A 100 19.27 -25.02 47.36
C ILE A 100 20.20 -23.96 46.77
N LEU A 101 21.14 -24.34 45.89
CA LEU A 101 22.03 -23.44 45.20
C LEU A 101 21.27 -22.61 44.15
N LEU A 102 21.28 -21.30 44.32
CA LEU A 102 20.89 -20.33 43.29
C LEU A 102 22.09 -20.10 42.37
N LEU A 103 22.25 -21.02 41.41
CA LEU A 103 23.12 -20.78 40.26
C LEU A 103 22.42 -19.73 39.39
N GLN A 104 22.92 -18.50 39.36
CA GLN A 104 22.52 -17.56 38.30
C GLN A 104 23.05 -18.13 36.97
N PRO A 105 22.20 -18.54 36.01
CA PRO A 105 22.70 -18.82 34.67
C PRO A 105 23.02 -17.47 34.03
N PHE A 106 24.30 -17.07 34.02
CA PHE A 106 24.73 -15.98 33.16
C PHE A 106 24.67 -16.49 31.72
N PRO A 107 23.81 -15.93 30.83
CA PRO A 107 23.97 -16.19 29.41
C PRO A 107 25.37 -15.71 29.01
N THR A 108 26.00 -16.43 28.08
CA THR A 108 27.25 -15.96 27.48
C THR A 108 27.02 -14.58 26.86
N VAL A 109 28.03 -13.70 26.88
CA VAL A 109 27.94 -12.32 26.35
C VAL A 109 27.33 -12.28 24.94
N ASP A 110 27.60 -13.32 24.14
CA ASP A 110 27.07 -13.52 22.79
C ASP A 110 25.53 -13.68 22.72
N ALA A 111 24.92 -14.39 23.68
CA ALA A 111 23.46 -14.54 23.72
C ALA A 111 22.74 -13.24 24.12
N ALA A 112 23.37 -12.42 24.97
CA ALA A 112 22.84 -11.11 25.34
C ALA A 112 22.95 -10.11 24.16
N GLU A 113 24.04 -10.15 23.40
CA GLU A 113 24.23 -9.31 22.21
C GLU A 113 23.23 -9.67 21.09
N GLN A 114 23.02 -10.97 20.84
CA GLN A 114 21.98 -11.44 19.92
C GLN A 114 20.57 -11.01 20.33
N ALA A 115 20.25 -11.03 21.63
CA ALA A 115 18.95 -10.57 22.13
C ALA A 115 18.71 -9.08 21.87
N VAL A 116 19.73 -8.23 22.01
CA VAL A 116 19.63 -6.79 21.72
C VAL A 116 19.42 -6.54 20.22
N ILE A 117 20.15 -7.25 19.35
CA ILE A 117 19.99 -7.13 17.88
C ILE A 117 18.57 -7.52 17.45
N ILE A 118 18.01 -8.59 18.02
CA ILE A 118 16.63 -9.03 17.73
C ILE A 118 15.61 -7.96 18.15
N VAL A 119 15.76 -7.37 19.34
CA VAL A 119 14.86 -6.32 19.83
C VAL A 119 14.96 -5.04 18.99
N GLN A 120 16.18 -4.63 18.60
CA GLN A 120 16.39 -3.48 17.74
C GLN A 120 15.79 -3.69 16.33
N GLY A 121 15.94 -4.89 15.77
CA GLY A 121 15.32 -5.27 14.49
C GLY A 121 13.78 -5.24 14.55
N ALA A 122 13.20 -5.74 15.66
CA ALA A 122 11.76 -5.67 15.88
C ALA A 122 11.25 -4.22 16.01
N LEU A 123 11.98 -3.36 16.71
CA LEU A 123 11.62 -1.93 16.83
C LEU A 123 11.72 -1.20 15.48
N ALA A 124 12.73 -1.52 14.66
CA ALA A 124 12.86 -0.96 13.31
C ALA A 124 11.68 -1.37 12.41
N ALA A 125 11.26 -2.65 12.47
CA ALA A 125 10.10 -3.13 11.74
C ALA A 125 8.80 -2.43 12.17
N VAL A 126 8.59 -2.24 13.49
CA VAL A 126 7.44 -1.50 14.03
C VAL A 126 7.44 -0.04 13.60
N THR A 127 8.60 0.63 13.62
CA THR A 127 8.73 2.03 13.20
C THR A 127 8.43 2.19 11.71
N ALA A 128 8.93 1.28 10.87
CA ALA A 128 8.61 1.25 9.44
C ALA A 128 7.11 1.04 9.21
N GLN A 129 6.49 0.10 9.95
CA GLN A 129 5.06 -0.16 9.84
C GLN A 129 4.19 1.03 10.25
N VAL A 130 4.58 1.78 11.28
CA VAL A 130 3.92 3.04 11.66
C VAL A 130 4.06 4.11 10.56
N GLY A 131 5.23 4.21 9.92
CA GLY A 131 5.44 5.11 8.79
C GLY A 131 4.57 4.79 7.57
N PHE A 132 4.38 3.50 7.25
CA PHE A 132 3.45 3.09 6.20
C PHE A 132 2.00 3.43 6.56
N ALA A 133 1.60 3.22 7.81
CA ALA A 133 0.26 3.55 8.28
C ALA A 133 -0.03 5.06 8.26
N SER A 134 0.94 5.90 8.63
CA SER A 134 0.78 7.36 8.57
C SER A 134 0.70 7.87 7.13
N ASN A 135 1.54 7.35 6.23
CA ASN A 135 1.48 7.69 4.81
C ASN A 135 0.14 7.28 4.20
N PHE A 136 -0.36 6.08 4.52
CA PHE A 136 -1.68 5.64 4.07
C PHE A 136 -2.81 6.55 4.57
N ALA A 137 -2.76 6.98 5.84
CA ALA A 137 -3.73 7.91 6.40
C ALA A 137 -3.68 9.29 5.72
N ASN A 138 -2.48 9.79 5.41
CA ASN A 138 -2.31 11.06 4.70
C ASN A 138 -2.88 10.97 3.27
N SER A 139 -2.55 9.92 2.52
CA SER A 139 -3.08 9.70 1.17
C SER A 139 -4.60 9.53 1.16
N ALA A 140 -5.18 8.91 2.19
CA ALA A 140 -6.63 8.84 2.36
C ALA A 140 -7.25 10.23 2.61
N GLY A 141 -6.59 11.08 3.41
CA GLY A 141 -6.99 12.47 3.64
C GLY A 141 -6.96 13.31 2.36
N GLU A 142 -5.88 13.22 1.58
CA GLU A 142 -5.74 13.90 0.28
C GLU A 142 -6.82 13.45 -0.70
N SER A 143 -7.13 12.14 -0.74
CA SER A 143 -8.19 11.58 -1.59
C SER A 143 -9.59 12.09 -1.19
N ALA A 144 -9.85 12.23 0.11
CA ALA A 144 -11.11 12.77 0.61
C ALA A 144 -11.27 14.26 0.26
N GLN A 145 -10.20 15.04 0.37
CA GLN A 145 -10.19 16.45 -0.02
C GLN A 145 -10.42 16.62 -1.53
N ALA A 146 -9.73 15.84 -2.36
CA ALA A 146 -9.94 15.84 -3.81
C ALA A 146 -11.38 15.48 -4.19
N SER A 147 -12.00 14.54 -3.45
CA SER A 147 -13.41 14.19 -3.63
C SER A 147 -14.36 15.34 -3.25
N GLY A 148 -14.01 16.11 -2.21
CA GLY A 148 -14.73 17.33 -1.82
C GLY A 148 -14.65 18.42 -2.88
N ASP A 149 -13.47 18.68 -3.42
CA ASP A 149 -13.27 19.68 -4.49
C ASP A 149 -14.03 19.29 -5.76
N ALA A 150 -14.05 18.00 -6.10
CA ALA A 150 -14.84 17.48 -7.24
C ALA A 150 -16.36 17.65 -7.03
N LEU A 151 -16.84 17.47 -5.80
CA LEU A 151 -18.25 17.71 -5.46
C LEU A 151 -18.60 19.20 -5.63
N GLU A 152 -17.78 20.11 -5.10
CA GLU A 152 -17.97 21.56 -5.23
C GLU A 152 -18.00 21.99 -6.70
N ALA A 153 -17.09 21.48 -7.53
CA ALA A 153 -17.08 21.74 -8.97
C ALA A 153 -18.36 21.23 -9.66
N THR A 154 -18.88 20.06 -9.23
CA THR A 154 -20.14 19.51 -9.75
C THR A 154 -21.34 20.37 -9.39
N VAL A 155 -21.37 20.91 -8.16
CA VAL A 155 -22.41 21.83 -7.70
C VAL A 155 -22.39 23.13 -8.52
N GLN A 156 -21.21 23.70 -8.76
CA GLN A 156 -21.07 24.90 -9.61
C GLN A 156 -21.54 24.64 -11.04
N GLN A 157 -21.17 23.49 -11.61
CA GLN A 157 -21.64 23.07 -12.94
C GLN A 157 -23.16 22.91 -13.01
N ALA A 158 -23.79 22.40 -11.95
CA ALA A 158 -25.24 22.32 -11.85
C ALA A 158 -25.89 23.71 -11.81
N GLY A 159 -25.29 24.66 -11.09
CA GLY A 159 -25.74 26.06 -11.07
C GLY A 159 -25.71 26.69 -12.47
N PHE A 160 -24.61 26.55 -13.20
CA PHE A 160 -24.53 27.05 -14.59
C PHE A 160 -25.57 26.41 -15.52
N ALA A 161 -25.91 25.14 -15.30
CA ALA A 161 -26.95 24.46 -16.06
C ALA A 161 -28.36 24.99 -15.72
N GLU A 162 -28.62 25.33 -14.45
CA GLU A 162 -29.87 25.97 -14.02
C GLU A 162 -30.03 27.35 -14.66
N ASP A 163 -28.99 28.19 -14.59
CA ASP A 163 -28.98 29.52 -15.23
C ASP A 163 -29.19 29.40 -16.75
N SER A 164 -28.50 28.46 -17.40
CA SER A 164 -28.67 28.20 -18.84
C SER A 164 -30.09 27.75 -19.19
N ALA A 165 -30.72 26.93 -18.33
CA ALA A 165 -32.10 26.50 -18.52
C ALA A 165 -33.09 27.66 -18.34
N ALA A 166 -32.84 28.56 -17.36
CA ALA A 166 -33.62 29.77 -17.16
C ALA A 166 -33.52 30.72 -18.36
N ASP A 167 -32.32 30.94 -18.89
CA ASP A 167 -32.09 31.74 -20.09
C ASP A 167 -32.72 31.15 -21.35
N ALA A 168 -32.68 29.82 -21.48
CA ALA A 168 -33.35 29.11 -22.57
C ALA A 168 -34.88 29.28 -22.48
N ASN A 169 -35.46 29.14 -21.29
CA ASN A 169 -36.89 29.33 -21.07
C ASN A 169 -37.32 30.80 -21.32
N ALA A 170 -36.51 31.77 -20.87
CA ALA A 170 -36.75 33.18 -21.15
C ALA A 170 -36.65 33.47 -22.66
N SER A 171 -35.72 32.84 -23.37
CA SER A 171 -35.58 32.94 -24.82
C SER A 171 -36.77 32.31 -25.56
N ALA A 172 -37.25 31.15 -25.10
CA ALA A 172 -38.46 30.53 -25.62
C ALA A 172 -39.68 31.44 -25.43
N GLY A 173 -39.86 32.02 -24.24
CA GLY A 173 -40.93 33.00 -23.99
C GLY A 173 -40.83 34.24 -24.89
N ARG A 174 -39.62 34.78 -25.11
CA ARG A 174 -39.40 35.87 -26.07
C ARG A 174 -39.74 35.45 -27.51
N ALA A 175 -39.41 34.22 -27.90
CA ALA A 175 -39.73 33.68 -29.23
C ALA A 175 -41.24 33.45 -29.41
N GLU A 176 -41.93 32.94 -28.39
CA GLU A 176 -43.39 32.77 -28.39
C GLU A 176 -44.12 34.11 -28.45
N ALA A 177 -43.63 35.13 -27.72
CA ALA A 177 -44.15 36.49 -27.79
C ALA A 177 -43.93 37.09 -29.19
N ALA A 178 -42.75 36.90 -29.78
CA ALA A 178 -42.45 37.35 -31.14
C ALA A 178 -43.29 36.61 -32.20
N ALA A 179 -43.48 35.29 -32.05
CA ALA A 179 -44.33 34.50 -32.91
C ALA A 179 -45.80 34.92 -32.79
N SER A 180 -46.29 35.19 -31.58
CA SER A 180 -47.65 35.68 -31.34
C SER A 180 -47.86 37.10 -31.87
N ALA A 181 -46.80 37.88 -32.01
CA ALA A 181 -46.87 39.23 -32.58
C ALA A 181 -47.18 39.22 -34.09
N PHE A 182 -46.98 38.10 -34.80
CA PHE A 182 -47.29 37.92 -36.21
C PHE A 182 -48.30 36.79 -36.43
N THR A 183 -49.35 37.02 -37.19
CA THR A 183 -50.33 35.96 -37.48
C THR A 183 -50.21 35.53 -38.94
N HIS A 184 -49.75 34.31 -39.19
CA HIS A 184 -49.64 33.79 -40.54
C HIS A 184 -51.03 33.43 -41.10
N ARG A 185 -51.47 34.13 -42.15
CA ARG A 185 -52.77 33.96 -42.81
C ARG A 185 -52.70 33.09 -44.08
N GLY A 186 -51.51 32.58 -44.41
CA GLY A 186 -51.28 31.78 -45.62
C GLY A 186 -51.25 32.65 -46.87
N THR A 187 -51.76 32.12 -47.98
CA THR A 187 -51.76 32.85 -49.26
C THR A 187 -52.64 34.09 -49.19
N TRP A 188 -52.15 35.22 -49.73
CA TRP A 188 -52.95 36.44 -49.84
C TRP A 188 -54.24 36.21 -50.65
N ALA A 189 -55.34 36.83 -50.22
CA ALA A 189 -56.64 36.75 -50.86
C ALA A 189 -57.31 38.14 -50.94
N PRO A 190 -58.06 38.42 -52.03
CA PRO A 190 -58.82 39.66 -52.17
C PRO A 190 -60.02 39.70 -51.20
N ALA A 191 -60.50 40.90 -50.89
CA ALA A 191 -61.63 41.20 -50.01
C ALA A 191 -61.53 40.60 -48.59
N THR A 192 -60.33 40.23 -48.16
CA THR A 192 -60.08 39.65 -46.84
C THR A 192 -59.69 40.76 -45.86
N LEU A 193 -60.22 40.70 -44.64
CA LEU A 193 -59.80 41.58 -43.55
C LEU A 193 -58.42 41.11 -43.04
N TYR A 194 -57.44 42.00 -43.10
CA TYR A 194 -56.13 41.80 -42.51
C TYR A 194 -55.92 42.78 -41.36
N THR A 195 -55.56 42.27 -40.19
CA THR A 195 -55.14 43.11 -39.06
C THR A 195 -53.65 43.36 -39.12
N LYS A 196 -53.18 44.42 -38.46
CA LYS A 196 -51.74 44.71 -38.32
C LYS A 196 -50.97 43.43 -37.91
N ASN A 197 -49.80 43.22 -38.52
CA ASN A 197 -48.92 42.05 -38.38
C ASN A 197 -49.47 40.72 -38.90
N ASN A 198 -50.61 40.69 -39.59
CA ASN A 198 -50.97 39.51 -40.38
C ASN A 198 -49.94 39.32 -41.50
N VAL A 199 -49.33 38.14 -41.56
CA VAL A 199 -48.35 37.78 -42.59
C VAL A 199 -49.03 36.93 -43.65
N VAL A 200 -48.81 37.27 -44.92
CA VAL A 200 -49.31 36.54 -46.08
C VAL A 200 -48.18 36.21 -47.05
N VAL A 201 -48.35 35.13 -47.80
CA VAL A 201 -47.49 34.75 -48.92
C VAL A 201 -48.18 35.11 -50.23
N VAL A 202 -47.45 35.70 -51.16
CA VAL A 202 -47.99 36.05 -52.48
C VAL A 202 -47.87 34.85 -53.42
N SER A 203 -48.98 34.42 -54.04
CA SER A 203 -49.01 33.22 -54.89
C SER A 203 -48.78 33.47 -56.38
N SER A 204 -48.82 34.72 -56.83
CA SER A 204 -48.74 35.10 -58.25
C SER A 204 -48.23 36.53 -58.44
N GLY A 205 -47.75 36.85 -59.64
CA GLY A 205 -47.21 38.18 -59.96
C GLY A 205 -45.70 38.29 -59.68
N LEU A 206 -45.20 39.52 -59.65
CA LEU A 206 -43.77 39.80 -59.54
C LEU A 206 -43.19 39.33 -58.19
N HIS A 207 -43.95 39.46 -57.10
CA HIS A 207 -43.53 39.07 -55.75
C HIS A 207 -43.94 37.64 -55.36
N ARG A 208 -44.22 36.77 -56.33
CA ARG A 208 -44.62 35.39 -56.07
C ARG A 208 -43.57 34.68 -55.19
N GLY A 209 -44.03 34.17 -54.05
CA GLY A 209 -43.21 33.48 -53.05
C GLY A 209 -42.63 34.39 -51.96
N CYS A 210 -42.78 35.71 -52.08
CA CYS A 210 -42.39 36.64 -51.03
C CYS A 210 -43.47 36.67 -49.93
N SER A 211 -43.03 36.97 -48.70
CA SER A 211 -43.90 37.13 -47.53
C SER A 211 -43.99 38.60 -47.13
N PHE A 212 -45.20 39.06 -46.84
CA PHE A 212 -45.48 40.44 -46.44
C PHE A 212 -46.34 40.50 -45.18
N SER A 213 -46.14 41.52 -44.36
CA SER A 213 -46.93 41.80 -43.17
C SER A 213 -47.84 43.01 -43.40
N ALA A 214 -49.07 42.96 -42.91
CA ALA A 214 -49.98 44.11 -42.94
C ALA A 214 -49.50 45.17 -41.95
N LEU A 215 -49.29 46.41 -42.42
CA LEU A 215 -48.81 47.52 -41.59
C LEU A 215 -49.92 48.17 -40.74
N SER A 216 -51.17 48.03 -41.18
CA SER A 216 -52.38 48.52 -40.50
C SER A 216 -53.57 47.59 -40.77
N THR A 217 -54.63 47.71 -39.98
CA THR A 217 -55.86 46.94 -40.19
C THR A 217 -56.62 47.50 -41.39
N HIS A 218 -56.88 46.66 -42.40
CA HIS A 218 -57.55 47.05 -43.63
C HIS A 218 -58.25 45.86 -44.31
N VAL A 219 -59.21 46.14 -45.19
CA VAL A 219 -59.76 45.16 -46.13
C VAL A 219 -59.03 45.32 -47.47
N SER A 220 -58.52 44.22 -48.04
CA SER A 220 -57.86 44.24 -49.35
C SER A 220 -58.90 44.40 -50.47
N SER A 221 -59.20 45.64 -50.88
CA SER A 221 -60.23 45.91 -51.88
C SER A 221 -59.73 45.86 -53.34
N GLY A 222 -58.49 45.45 -53.60
CA GLY A 222 -57.88 45.39 -54.94
C GLY A 222 -56.81 44.31 -55.09
N GLY A 223 -56.06 44.34 -56.21
CA GLY A 223 -54.91 43.45 -56.42
C GLY A 223 -53.76 43.78 -55.47
N PHE A 224 -53.04 42.77 -54.98
CA PHE A 224 -51.98 42.90 -53.97
C PHE A 224 -50.96 44.01 -54.31
N GLU A 225 -50.49 44.06 -55.55
CA GLU A 225 -49.48 45.01 -56.04
C GLU A 225 -49.93 46.48 -55.96
N ALA A 226 -51.23 46.76 -56.06
CA ALA A 226 -51.75 48.13 -56.02
C ALA A 226 -51.68 48.75 -54.61
N ASP A 227 -51.66 47.90 -53.58
CA ASP A 227 -51.69 48.30 -52.17
C ASP A 227 -50.35 48.06 -51.45
N LEU A 228 -49.34 47.54 -52.16
CA LEU A 228 -48.09 47.03 -51.58
C LEU A 228 -47.35 48.06 -50.74
N VAL A 229 -47.20 49.28 -51.25
CA VAL A 229 -46.38 50.33 -50.63
C VAL A 229 -47.08 51.00 -49.44
N THR A 230 -48.41 50.97 -49.41
CA THR A 230 -49.20 51.74 -48.43
C THR A 230 -49.77 50.87 -47.30
N LYS A 231 -50.02 49.58 -47.55
CA LYS A 231 -50.69 48.69 -46.60
C LYS A 231 -49.82 47.51 -46.15
N TRP A 232 -48.71 47.24 -46.84
CA TRP A 232 -47.89 46.05 -46.64
C TRP A 232 -46.41 46.38 -46.44
N GLY A 233 -45.73 45.59 -45.62
CA GLY A 233 -44.28 45.65 -45.42
C GLY A 233 -43.66 44.31 -45.78
N LEU A 234 -42.57 44.34 -46.57
CA LEU A 234 -41.83 43.15 -46.94
C LEU A 234 -41.21 42.50 -45.69
N VAL A 235 -41.47 41.21 -45.50
CA VAL A 235 -40.93 40.41 -44.38
C VAL A 235 -39.80 39.53 -44.87
N ALA A 236 -39.98 38.91 -46.03
CA ALA A 236 -38.97 38.07 -46.68
C ALA A 236 -39.16 38.06 -48.19
N GLU A 237 -38.06 38.23 -48.92
CA GLU A 237 -38.02 37.97 -50.36
C GLU A 237 -37.92 36.46 -50.60
N LYS A 238 -38.47 35.99 -51.72
CA LYS A 238 -38.26 34.61 -52.14
C LYS A 238 -36.76 34.43 -52.38
N GLY A 239 -36.11 33.62 -51.55
CA GLY A 239 -34.74 33.20 -51.81
C GLY A 239 -34.66 32.39 -53.11
N ASP A 240 -33.60 32.60 -53.90
CA ASP A 240 -33.26 31.66 -54.95
C ASP A 240 -32.94 30.30 -54.31
N GLN A 241 -33.34 29.21 -54.97
CA GLN A 241 -32.94 27.88 -54.52
C GLN A 241 -31.42 27.81 -54.62
N GLY A 242 -30.74 27.62 -53.48
CA GLY A 242 -29.29 27.44 -53.46
C GLY A 242 -28.91 26.25 -54.34
N ASP A 243 -27.79 26.38 -55.06
CA ASP A 243 -27.24 25.27 -55.82
C ASP A 243 -27.00 24.07 -54.87
N PRO A 244 -27.31 22.83 -55.29
CA PRO A 244 -26.96 21.64 -54.52
C PRO A 244 -25.46 21.66 -54.17
N GLY A 245 -25.14 21.39 -52.89
CA GLY A 245 -23.76 21.30 -52.45
C GLY A 245 -22.98 20.22 -53.22
N PRO A 246 -21.65 20.36 -53.37
CA PRO A 246 -20.83 19.37 -54.04
C PRO A 246 -20.90 18.01 -53.33
N ALA A 247 -20.84 16.91 -54.09
CA ALA A 247 -20.85 15.55 -53.52
C ALA A 247 -19.55 15.27 -52.75
N ASN A 248 -19.65 14.62 -51.58
CA ASN A 248 -18.48 14.21 -50.81
C ASN A 248 -17.75 13.03 -51.47
N VAL A 249 -16.42 13.05 -51.42
CA VAL A 249 -15.49 12.05 -51.93
C VAL A 249 -14.58 11.61 -50.78
N LEU A 250 -14.62 10.31 -50.44
CA LEU A 250 -13.77 9.72 -49.40
C LEU A 250 -12.69 8.85 -50.05
N THR A 251 -11.42 9.11 -49.76
CA THR A 251 -10.28 8.29 -50.18
C THR A 251 -9.67 7.56 -48.99
N VAL A 252 -9.02 6.41 -49.22
CA VAL A 252 -8.29 5.70 -48.17
C VAL A 252 -6.91 6.35 -47.99
N GLY A 253 -6.58 6.68 -46.74
CA GLY A 253 -5.28 7.20 -46.32
C GLY A 253 -4.35 6.10 -45.81
N SER A 254 -3.77 6.35 -44.63
CA SER A 254 -2.88 5.41 -43.95
C SER A 254 -3.65 4.25 -43.33
N VAL A 255 -3.17 3.03 -43.56
CA VAL A 255 -3.66 1.83 -42.87
C VAL A 255 -2.50 1.24 -42.08
N THR A 256 -2.59 1.30 -40.75
CA THR A 256 -1.51 0.90 -39.84
C THR A 256 -1.95 -0.24 -38.93
N THR A 257 -1.00 -1.09 -38.57
CA THR A 257 -1.25 -2.18 -37.62
C THR A 257 -0.84 -1.75 -36.21
N GLY A 258 -1.80 -1.66 -35.28
CA GLY A 258 -1.60 -1.27 -33.88
C GLY A 258 -1.12 -2.41 -32.98
N GLU A 259 -0.76 -2.08 -31.73
CA GLU A 259 -0.34 -3.06 -30.73
C GLU A 259 -1.48 -4.01 -30.31
N PRO A 260 -1.17 -5.25 -29.90
CA PRO A 260 -2.18 -6.17 -29.39
C PRO A 260 -2.98 -5.63 -28.21
N GLY A 261 -4.29 -5.84 -28.23
CA GLY A 261 -5.18 -5.41 -27.14
C GLY A 261 -5.52 -3.92 -27.12
N THR A 262 -5.01 -3.13 -28.07
CA THR A 262 -5.44 -1.73 -28.26
C THR A 262 -6.75 -1.66 -29.05
N ALA A 263 -7.46 -0.53 -28.96
CA ALA A 263 -8.68 -0.31 -29.73
C ALA A 263 -8.39 -0.01 -31.21
N ALA A 264 -9.24 -0.48 -32.12
CA ALA A 264 -9.21 -0.04 -33.51
C ALA A 264 -9.62 1.44 -33.64
N SER A 265 -9.01 2.15 -34.59
CA SER A 265 -9.29 3.57 -34.84
C SER A 265 -9.57 3.83 -36.31
N ALA A 266 -10.49 4.76 -36.56
CA ALA A 266 -10.81 5.30 -37.87
C ALA A 266 -10.92 6.82 -37.75
N VAL A 267 -10.11 7.56 -38.51
CA VAL A 267 -10.08 9.02 -38.47
C VAL A 267 -10.31 9.55 -39.88
N VAL A 268 -11.32 10.40 -40.02
CA VAL A 268 -11.55 11.13 -41.27
C VAL A 268 -10.87 12.49 -41.15
N THR A 269 -9.92 12.75 -42.04
CA THR A 269 -9.20 14.03 -42.14
C THR A 269 -9.55 14.74 -43.44
N GLY A 270 -9.22 16.03 -43.53
CA GLY A 270 -9.56 16.87 -44.69
C GLY A 270 -10.92 17.55 -44.59
N ILE A 271 -11.24 18.36 -45.60
CA ILE A 271 -12.47 19.14 -45.68
C ILE A 271 -13.32 18.65 -46.86
N SER A 272 -14.64 18.63 -46.68
CA SER A 272 -15.56 18.34 -47.80
C SER A 272 -15.27 19.27 -49.01
N PRO A 273 -15.32 18.74 -50.24
CA PRO A 273 -15.76 17.38 -50.58
C PRO A 273 -14.68 16.31 -50.45
N ASN A 274 -13.39 16.64 -50.46
CA ASN A 274 -12.31 15.65 -50.53
C ASN A 274 -11.74 15.33 -49.15
N GLN A 275 -12.08 14.16 -48.63
CA GLN A 275 -11.68 13.73 -47.30
C GLN A 275 -10.95 12.38 -47.34
N THR A 276 -10.07 12.16 -46.37
CA THR A 276 -9.24 10.97 -46.30
C THR A 276 -9.61 10.16 -45.06
N LEU A 277 -9.79 8.85 -45.19
CA LEU A 277 -10.04 7.91 -44.10
C LEU A 277 -8.75 7.17 -43.74
N ASP A 278 -8.21 7.47 -42.57
CA ASP A 278 -7.07 6.78 -41.96
C ASP A 278 -7.57 5.70 -40.98
N LEU A 279 -6.91 4.53 -40.98
CA LEU A 279 -7.28 3.36 -40.18
C LEU A 279 -6.10 2.85 -39.35
N THR A 280 -6.35 2.48 -38.10
CA THR A 280 -5.43 1.69 -37.27
C THR A 280 -6.13 0.41 -36.81
N ILE A 281 -5.57 -0.73 -37.20
CA ILE A 281 -6.11 -2.06 -36.92
C ILE A 281 -5.18 -2.78 -35.92
N PRO A 282 -5.58 -3.07 -34.69
CA PRO A 282 -4.74 -3.73 -33.69
C PRO A 282 -4.43 -5.18 -34.08
N ARG A 283 -3.23 -5.68 -33.74
CA ARG A 283 -2.93 -7.12 -33.84
C ARG A 283 -3.75 -7.92 -32.82
N GLY A 284 -3.91 -9.23 -33.08
CA GLY A 284 -4.41 -10.15 -32.06
C GLY A 284 -3.46 -10.25 -30.87
N GLN A 285 -4.00 -10.52 -29.67
CA GLN A 285 -3.19 -10.84 -28.49
C GLN A 285 -2.24 -12.01 -28.80
N PRO A 286 -0.99 -11.99 -28.29
CA PRO A 286 -0.15 -13.18 -28.32
C PRO A 286 -0.91 -14.36 -27.70
N GLY A 287 -0.76 -15.55 -28.29
CA GLY A 287 -1.27 -16.77 -27.66
C GLY A 287 -0.64 -16.94 -26.28
N ALA A 288 -1.35 -17.59 -25.35
CA ALA A 288 -0.79 -17.91 -24.04
C ALA A 288 0.50 -18.73 -24.23
N ASN A 289 1.61 -18.29 -23.63
CA ASN A 289 2.83 -19.09 -23.57
C ASN A 289 2.51 -20.42 -22.88
N GLY A 290 2.91 -21.53 -23.49
CA GLY A 290 2.77 -22.83 -22.84
C GLY A 290 3.59 -22.83 -21.56
N THR A 291 2.99 -23.10 -20.41
CA THR A 291 3.66 -23.22 -19.10
C THR A 291 4.50 -24.51 -18.99
N GLY A 292 5.13 -24.93 -20.09
CA GLY A 292 5.96 -26.12 -20.11
C GLY A 292 7.19 -25.90 -19.24
N PHE A 293 7.58 -26.94 -18.49
CA PHE A 293 8.79 -27.01 -17.66
C PHE A 293 10.12 -26.88 -18.44
N GLY A 294 10.11 -26.30 -19.63
CA GLY A 294 11.26 -26.07 -20.51
C GLY A 294 11.76 -24.62 -20.53
N ASP A 295 11.11 -23.69 -19.83
CA ASP A 295 11.63 -22.33 -19.68
C ASP A 295 12.81 -22.33 -18.70
N MET A 296 14.01 -21.98 -19.20
CA MET A 296 15.18 -21.75 -18.37
C MET A 296 14.92 -20.54 -17.47
N ILE A 297 14.84 -20.75 -16.14
CA ILE A 297 14.83 -19.64 -15.18
C ILE A 297 16.12 -18.83 -15.38
N ALA A 298 15.98 -17.56 -15.79
CA ALA A 298 17.12 -16.69 -16.12
C ALA A 298 18.18 -16.63 -15.00
N ALA A 299 17.75 -16.70 -13.74
CA ALA A 299 18.63 -16.72 -12.56
C ALA A 299 19.55 -17.96 -12.45
N ASN A 300 19.29 -19.03 -13.21
CA ASN A 300 20.10 -20.25 -13.24
C ASN A 300 20.91 -20.40 -14.55
N ASN A 301 20.93 -19.37 -15.40
CA ASN A 301 21.81 -19.36 -16.57
C ASN A 301 23.26 -19.12 -16.12
N LEU A 302 24.14 -20.09 -16.38
CA LEU A 302 25.59 -20.01 -16.11
C LEU A 302 26.29 -18.82 -16.79
N SER A 303 25.60 -18.08 -17.68
CA SER A 303 26.11 -16.89 -18.36
C SER A 303 26.10 -15.62 -17.50
N GLU A 304 25.35 -15.59 -16.40
CA GLU A 304 25.20 -14.38 -15.57
C GLU A 304 26.17 -14.30 -14.38
N LEU A 305 26.95 -15.35 -14.12
CA LEU A 305 28.06 -15.21 -13.18
C LEU A 305 29.21 -14.50 -13.90
N THR A 306 29.32 -13.19 -13.67
CA THR A 306 30.33 -12.29 -14.24
C THR A 306 31.78 -12.77 -14.11
N ASP A 307 32.04 -13.76 -13.25
CA ASP A 307 33.33 -14.44 -13.13
C ASP A 307 33.21 -15.95 -13.46
N PRO A 308 33.71 -16.37 -14.64
CA PRO A 308 33.79 -17.79 -15.03
C PRO A 308 34.57 -18.68 -14.05
N ALA A 309 35.51 -18.15 -13.26
CA ALA A 309 36.26 -18.93 -12.27
C ALA A 309 35.41 -19.27 -11.03
N VAL A 310 34.55 -18.34 -10.60
CA VAL A 310 33.58 -18.59 -9.52
C VAL A 310 32.53 -19.59 -9.99
N ALA A 311 32.09 -19.50 -11.25
CA ALA A 311 31.12 -20.44 -11.82
C ALA A 311 31.67 -21.88 -11.87
N ARG A 312 32.92 -22.04 -12.32
CA ARG A 312 33.61 -23.35 -12.30
C ARG A 312 33.81 -23.88 -10.88
N THR A 313 34.00 -23.00 -9.90
CA THR A 313 34.14 -23.38 -8.49
C THR A 313 32.83 -23.89 -7.91
N ASN A 314 31.72 -23.18 -8.12
CA ASN A 314 30.40 -23.55 -7.61
C ASN A 314 29.86 -24.85 -8.21
N LEU A 315 30.29 -25.19 -9.44
CA LEU A 315 29.95 -26.45 -10.11
C LEU A 315 30.92 -27.59 -9.79
N GLY A 316 31.94 -27.37 -8.94
CA GLY A 316 32.94 -28.38 -8.60
C GLY A 316 33.88 -28.75 -9.77
N LEU A 317 33.89 -27.95 -10.84
CA LEU A 317 34.65 -28.21 -12.07
C LEU A 317 36.08 -27.64 -12.02
N ASN A 318 36.45 -26.93 -10.95
CA ASN A 318 37.75 -26.24 -10.82
C ASN A 318 38.95 -27.21 -10.70
N LEU A 319 38.71 -28.48 -10.40
CA LEU A 319 39.75 -29.52 -10.28
C LEU A 319 39.79 -30.48 -11.48
N VAL A 320 38.97 -30.26 -12.51
CA VAL A 320 38.92 -31.15 -13.67
C VAL A 320 40.13 -30.87 -14.58
N ASN A 321 41.17 -31.69 -14.45
CA ASN A 321 42.33 -31.67 -15.35
C ASN A 321 41.93 -32.21 -16.73
N ASN A 322 41.64 -31.31 -17.67
CA ASN A 322 41.26 -31.63 -19.04
C ASN A 322 42.45 -31.54 -20.02
N THR A 323 43.68 -31.57 -19.53
CA THR A 323 44.87 -31.62 -20.40
C THR A 323 44.90 -32.98 -21.13
N PRO A 324 45.06 -32.99 -22.48
CA PRO A 324 45.12 -34.22 -23.26
C PRO A 324 46.16 -35.20 -22.71
N ASP A 325 45.82 -36.49 -22.73
CA ASP A 325 46.53 -37.62 -22.10
C ASP A 325 47.89 -37.97 -22.75
N ALA A 326 48.62 -36.99 -23.29
CA ALA A 326 49.92 -37.19 -23.93
C ALA A 326 51.10 -36.99 -22.95
N SER A 327 50.84 -36.65 -21.69
CA SER A 327 51.90 -36.32 -20.71
C SER A 327 51.71 -36.95 -19.33
N LYS A 328 50.75 -37.86 -19.15
CA LYS A 328 50.66 -38.64 -17.91
C LYS A 328 51.69 -39.77 -17.96
N PRO A 329 52.45 -40.03 -16.88
CA PRO A 329 53.36 -41.17 -16.85
C PRO A 329 52.53 -42.45 -17.02
N ILE A 330 52.76 -43.18 -18.11
CA ILE A 330 52.32 -44.58 -18.21
C ILE A 330 52.98 -45.31 -17.04
N SER A 331 52.17 -45.84 -16.12
CA SER A 331 52.66 -46.75 -15.10
C SER A 331 53.29 -47.93 -15.82
N THR A 332 54.59 -48.13 -15.63
CA THR A 332 55.30 -49.37 -15.98
C THR A 332 55.05 -50.43 -14.93
#